data_AF-A0A951R161-F1
#
_entry.id   AF-A0A951R161-F1
#
_cell.length_a   1.000
_cell.length_b   1.000
_cell.length_c   1.000
_cell.angle_alpha   90.00
_cell.angle_beta   90.00
_cell.angle_gamma   90.00
#
_symmetry.space_group_name_H-M   'P 1'
#
loop_
_entity.id
_entity.type
_entity.pdbx_description
1 polymer ?
#
loop_
_entity_poly.entity_id
_entity_poly.type
_entity_poly.pdbx_seq_one_letter_code
_entity_poly.pdbx_strand_id
1 'polypeptide(L)'
;MNETIEYIKKLFKKKGYKFTIQKKTILEVLLENKEHKNAKQIHDKVKNQNIGITTVYRTLNLFTELDIVKEINISGTSYYEIKIFSKNPFHIHFKCFKCNSIIDINN
;
A
#
# COMPACT_ATOMS: atom_id res chain seq x y z
N MET A 1 1.23 10.37 11.30
CA MET A 1 2.21 9.50 10.62
C MET A 1 2.94 8.58 11.60
N ASN A 2 3.58 9.12 12.65
CA ASN A 2 4.31 8.31 13.65
C ASN A 2 3.43 7.30 14.41
N GLU A 3 2.21 7.67 14.81
CA GLU A 3 1.31 6.76 15.53
C GLU A 3 0.84 5.56 14.68
N THR A 4 0.54 5.79 13.41
CA THR A 4 0.18 4.74 12.43
C THR A 4 1.29 3.71 12.28
N ILE A 5 2.53 4.18 12.13
CA ILE A 5 3.71 3.31 11.99
C ILE A 5 3.91 2.48 13.26
N GLU A 6 3.79 3.09 14.45
CA GLU A 6 3.92 2.36 15.72
C GLU A 6 2.80 1.34 15.93
N TYR A 7 1.55 1.66 15.53
CA TYR A 7 0.46 0.68 15.54
C TYR A 7 0.77 -0.52 14.63
N ILE A 8 1.18 -0.27 13.38
CA ILE A 8 1.49 -1.33 12.42
C ILE A 8 2.67 -2.17 12.92
N LYS A 9 3.70 -1.55 13.50
CA LYS A 9 4.82 -2.26 14.12
C LYS A 9 4.39 -3.18 15.26
N LYS A 10 3.44 -2.76 16.10
CA LYS A 10 2.84 -3.61 17.15
C LYS A 10 2.04 -4.76 16.53
N LEU A 11 1.28 -4.52 15.46
CA LEU A 11 0.55 -5.55 14.72
C LEU A 11 1.50 -6.62 14.16
N PHE A 12 2.59 -6.20 13.52
CA PHE A 12 3.65 -7.08 13.04
C PHE A 12 4.22 -7.95 14.16
N LYS A 13 4.59 -7.33 15.29
CA LYS A 13 5.10 -8.05 16.47
C LYS A 13 4.10 -9.08 17.00
N LYS A 14 2.82 -8.72 17.11
CA LYS A 14 1.74 -9.61 17.57
C LYS A 14 1.55 -10.81 16.64
N LYS A 15 1.80 -10.63 15.34
CA LYS A 15 1.67 -11.68 14.31
C LYS A 15 2.96 -12.44 14.03
N GLY A 16 4.04 -12.19 14.80
CA GLY A 16 5.32 -12.88 14.66
C GLY A 16 6.19 -12.41 13.50
N TYR A 17 5.85 -11.29 12.85
CA TYR A 17 6.61 -10.75 11.72
C TYR A 17 7.60 -9.67 12.14
N LYS A 18 8.77 -9.64 11.49
CA LYS A 18 9.73 -8.54 11.62
C LYS A 18 9.29 -7.33 10.79
N PHE A 19 9.17 -6.17 11.44
CA PHE A 19 8.96 -4.88 10.78
C PHE A 19 10.31 -4.24 10.44
N THR A 20 10.81 -4.51 9.24
CA THR A 20 12.14 -4.06 8.77
C THR A 20 12.08 -2.63 8.23
N ILE A 21 13.24 -1.97 8.08
CA ILE A 21 13.33 -0.63 7.48
C ILE A 21 12.74 -0.60 6.06
N GLN A 22 12.94 -1.65 5.26
CA GLN A 22 12.35 -1.75 3.91
C GLN A 22 10.82 -1.77 3.94
N LYS A 23 10.21 -2.50 4.89
CA LYS A 23 8.74 -2.51 5.07
C LYS A 23 8.24 -1.14 5.52
N LYS A 24 8.99 -0.46 6.40
CA LYS A 24 8.68 0.90 6.81
C LYS A 24 8.72 1.87 5.62
N THR A 25 9.77 1.85 4.80
CA THR A 25 9.85 2.70 3.61
C THR A 25 8.67 2.46 2.65
N ILE A 26 8.34 1.20 2.37
CA ILE A 26 7.22 0.86 1.48
C ILE A 26 5.89 1.36 2.08
N LEU A 27 5.70 1.22 3.39
CA LEU A 27 4.53 1.73 4.10
C LEU A 27 4.44 3.27 4.02
N GLU A 28 5.56 3.98 4.17
CA GLU A 28 5.61 5.44 4.06
C GLU A 28 5.16 5.89 2.67
N VAL A 29 5.62 5.23 1.60
CA VAL A 29 5.17 5.50 0.22
C VAL A 29 3.66 5.27 0.03
N LEU A 30 3.08 4.28 0.71
CA LEU A 30 1.64 4.04 0.67
C LEU A 30 0.85 5.08 1.47
N LEU A 31 1.43 5.62 2.54
CA LEU A 31 0.84 6.68 3.34
C LEU A 31 1.00 8.07 2.71
N GLU A 32 1.94 8.24 1.77
CA GLU A 32 2.11 9.45 0.97
C GLU A 32 0.94 9.62 -0.02
N ASN A 33 0.01 10.51 0.31
CA ASN A 33 -1.19 10.84 -0.46
C ASN A 33 -2.19 9.67 -0.57
N LYS A 34 -3.49 9.98 -0.55
CA LYS A 34 -4.59 9.00 -0.61
C LYS A 34 -4.77 8.34 -1.99
N GLU A 35 -3.76 8.41 -2.85
CA GLU A 35 -3.83 7.85 -4.19
C GLU A 35 -3.48 6.37 -4.20
N HIS A 36 -4.23 5.61 -5.01
CA HIS A 36 -3.94 4.22 -5.35
C HIS A 36 -2.64 4.09 -6.12
N LYS A 37 -1.74 3.22 -5.65
CA LYS A 37 -0.44 3.00 -6.29
C LYS A 37 -0.31 1.54 -6.70
N ASN A 38 0.16 1.29 -7.91
CA ASN A 38 0.58 -0.05 -8.31
C ASN A 38 2.00 -0.36 -7.81
N ALA A 39 2.39 -1.63 -7.84
CA ALA A 39 3.70 -2.07 -7.37
C ALA A 39 4.88 -1.39 -8.09
N LYS A 40 4.74 -1.07 -9.38
CA LYS A 40 5.77 -0.37 -10.15
C LYS A 40 5.95 1.08 -9.68
N GLN A 41 4.85 1.80 -9.45
CA GLN A 41 4.88 3.17 -8.91
C GLN A 41 5.51 3.22 -7.51
N ILE A 42 5.20 2.23 -6.67
CA ILE A 42 5.81 2.10 -5.33
C ILE A 42 7.32 1.84 -5.48
N HIS A 43 7.70 0.89 -6.34
CA HIS A 43 9.09 0.57 -6.62
C HIS A 43 9.88 1.79 -7.14
N ASP A 44 9.29 2.57 -8.05
CA ASP A 44 9.94 3.76 -8.60
C ASP A 44 10.30 4.80 -7.53
N LYS A 45 9.53 4.87 -6.44
CA LYS A 45 9.82 5.73 -5.28
C LYS A 45 10.88 5.18 -4.34
N VAL A 46 11.04 3.85 -4.25
CA VAL A 46 11.94 3.21 -3.28
C VAL A 46 13.21 2.62 -3.87
N LYS A 47 13.36 2.56 -5.20
CA LYS A 47 14.48 1.89 -5.88
C LYS A 47 15.87 2.44 -5.49
N ASN A 48 15.97 3.73 -5.16
CA ASN A 48 17.22 4.35 -4.71
C ASN A 48 17.65 3.93 -3.29
N GLN A 49 16.80 3.19 -2.57
CA GLN A 49 17.07 2.68 -1.22
C GLN A 49 17.43 1.19 -1.23
N ASN A 50 17.91 0.65 -2.36
CA ASN A 50 18.23 -0.77 -2.56
C ASN A 50 17.04 -1.72 -2.28
N ILE A 51 15.81 -1.28 -2.56
CA ILE A 51 14.61 -2.10 -2.46
C ILE A 51 14.21 -2.58 -3.85
N GLY A 52 14.46 -3.86 -4.13
CA GLY A 52 14.06 -4.48 -5.40
C GLY A 52 12.54 -4.69 -5.52
N ILE A 53 12.06 -4.76 -6.77
CA ILE A 53 10.63 -4.98 -7.07
C ILE A 53 10.05 -6.24 -6.42
N THR A 54 10.81 -7.32 -6.32
CA THR A 54 10.38 -8.56 -5.64
C THR A 54 10.11 -8.32 -4.15
N THR A 55 10.91 -7.48 -3.49
CA THR A 55 10.69 -7.08 -2.09
C THR A 55 9.42 -6.25 -1.95
N VAL A 56 9.13 -5.38 -2.92
CA VAL A 56 7.87 -4.62 -2.96
C VAL A 56 6.68 -5.57 -3.01
N TYR A 57 6.65 -6.51 -3.95
CA TYR A 57 5.56 -7.50 -4.04
C TYR A 57 5.41 -8.34 -2.78
N ARG A 58 6.50 -8.90 -2.23
CA ARG A 58 6.43 -9.69 -0.98
C ARG A 58 5.93 -8.88 0.20
N THR A 59 6.26 -7.59 0.25
CA THR A 59 5.77 -6.68 1.30
C THR A 59 4.30 -6.35 1.12
N LEU A 60 3.85 -6.08 -0.12
CA LEU A 60 2.45 -5.81 -0.42
C LEU A 60 1.58 -7.02 -0.13
N ASN A 61 2.00 -8.23 -0.52
CA ASN A 61 1.28 -9.47 -0.18
C ASN A 61 1.12 -9.63 1.33
N LEU A 62 2.20 -9.45 2.09
CA LEU A 62 2.14 -9.51 3.54
C LEU A 62 1.25 -8.42 4.14
N PHE A 63 1.28 -7.19 3.60
CA PHE A 63 0.39 -6.13 4.06
C PHE A 63 -1.08 -6.44 3.76
N THR A 64 -1.39 -7.06 2.62
CA THR A 64 -2.74 -7.53 2.28
C THR A 64 -3.17 -8.64 3.24
N GLU A 65 -2.32 -9.64 3.50
CA GLU A 65 -2.57 -10.73 4.46
C GLU A 65 -2.82 -10.21 5.89
N LEU A 66 -2.19 -9.09 6.26
CA LEU A 66 -2.35 -8.44 7.56
C LEU A 66 -3.48 -7.40 7.59
N ASP A 67 -4.29 -7.30 6.54
CA ASP A 67 -5.38 -6.30 6.41
C ASP A 67 -4.93 -4.83 6.52
N ILE A 68 -3.64 -4.56 6.28
CA ILE A 68 -3.07 -3.21 6.31
C ILE A 68 -3.42 -2.46 5.03
N VAL A 69 -3.30 -3.13 3.89
CA VAL A 69 -3.65 -2.59 2.58
C VAL A 69 -4.77 -3.40 1.95
N LYS A 70 -5.49 -2.77 1.03
CA LYS A 70 -6.43 -3.44 0.12
C LYS A 70 -5.81 -3.45 -1.26
N GLU A 71 -5.92 -4.60 -1.93
CA GLU A 71 -5.58 -4.75 -3.34
C GLU A 71 -6.83 -4.60 -4.20
N ILE A 72 -6.70 -3.83 -5.27
CA ILE A 72 -7.74 -3.57 -6.26
C ILE A 72 -7.17 -3.95 -7.62
N ASN A 73 -7.73 -4.98 -8.24
CA ASN A 73 -7.33 -5.38 -9.59
C ASN A 73 -8.18 -4.64 -10.64
N ILE A 74 -7.53 -3.88 -11.53
CA ILE A 74 -8.20 -3.18 -12.63
C ILE A 74 -7.50 -3.55 -13.94
N SER A 75 -8.19 -4.34 -14.76
CA SER A 75 -7.72 -4.76 -16.09
C SER A 75 -6.34 -5.45 -16.03
N GLY A 76 -6.12 -6.33 -15.05
CA GLY A 76 -4.87 -7.09 -14.90
C GLY A 76 -3.75 -6.36 -14.13
N THR A 77 -3.97 -5.11 -13.73
CA THR A 77 -3.02 -4.36 -12.88
C THR A 77 -3.56 -4.26 -11.46
N SER A 78 -2.75 -4.68 -10.49
CA SER A 78 -3.04 -4.50 -9.07
C SER A 78 -2.61 -3.12 -8.57
N TYR A 79 -3.53 -2.46 -7.89
CA TYR A 79 -3.33 -1.20 -7.19
C TYR A 79 -3.60 -1.39 -5.70
N TYR A 80 -2.90 -0.63 -4.88
CA TYR A 80 -2.91 -0.80 -3.44
C TYR A 80 -3.25 0.52 -2.75
N GLU A 81 -4.12 0.42 -1.74
CA GLU A 81 -4.50 1.52 -0.85
C GLU A 81 -4.38 1.11 0.62
N ILE A 82 -4.22 2.09 1.50
CA ILE A 82 -4.25 1.87 2.95
C ILE A 82 -5.69 1.57 3.37
N LYS A 83 -5.92 0.32 3.79
CA LYS A 83 -7.21 -0.16 4.31
C LYS A 83 -7.36 0.17 5.78
N ILE A 84 -6.27 0.00 6.52
CA ILE A 84 -6.28 0.23 7.96
C ILE A 84 -6.54 1.71 8.22
N PHE A 85 -7.53 2.01 9.06
CA PHE A 85 -8.06 3.36 9.31
C PHE A 85 -8.94 3.97 8.20
N SER A 86 -9.32 3.24 7.16
CA SER A 86 -10.29 3.74 6.18
C SER A 86 -11.65 3.98 6.85
N LYS A 87 -12.10 5.25 6.83
CA LYS A 87 -13.42 5.65 7.36
C LYS A 87 -14.58 5.21 6.45
N ASN A 88 -14.30 4.87 5.20
CA ASN A 88 -15.28 4.40 4.24
C ASN A 88 -14.73 3.21 3.42
N PRO A 89 -14.93 1.96 3.88
CA PRO A 89 -14.45 0.77 3.18
C PRO A 89 -15.22 0.48 1.87
N PHE A 90 -16.34 1.18 1.62
CA PHE A 90 -17.18 1.04 0.44
C PHE A 90 -17.17 2.34 -0.38
N HIS A 91 -16.33 2.39 -1.39
CA HIS A 91 -16.26 3.48 -2.36
C HIS A 91 -16.01 2.92 -3.77
N ILE A 92 -16.35 3.69 -4.80
CA ILE A 92 -16.24 3.28 -6.20
C ILE A 92 -14.88 3.74 -6.74
N HIS A 93 -14.11 2.82 -7.33
CA HIS A 93 -12.85 3.11 -8.01
C HIS A 93 -13.08 3.44 -9.49
N PHE A 94 -12.72 4.65 -9.92
CA PHE A 94 -12.74 5.05 -11.33
C PHE A 94 -11.32 5.15 -11.90
N LYS A 95 -11.04 4.46 -13.02
CA LYS A 95 -9.73 4.50 -13.70
C LYS A 95 -9.76 5.41 -14.93
N CYS A 96 -8.87 6.40 -14.97
CA CYS A 96 -8.67 7.23 -16.16
C CYS A 96 -7.77 6.50 -17.17
N PHE A 97 -8.28 6.20 -18.37
CA PHE A 97 -7.49 5.55 -19.44
C PHE A 97 -6.44 6.46 -20.09
N LYS A 98 -6.52 7.78 -19.88
CA LYS A 98 -5.56 8.74 -20.45
C LYS A 98 -4.29 8.89 -19.61
N CYS A 99 -4.42 8.98 -18.28
CA CYS A 99 -3.30 9.19 -17.36
C CYS A 99 -3.05 8.03 -16.38
N ASN A 100 -3.90 6.99 -16.42
CA ASN A 100 -3.80 5.79 -15.59
C ASN A 100 -3.95 6.01 -14.08
N SER A 101 -4.46 7.19 -13.67
CA SER A 101 -4.84 7.46 -12.28
C SER A 101 -6.13 6.74 -11.90
N ILE A 102 -6.29 6.47 -10.60
CA ILE A 102 -7.53 5.96 -10.01
C ILE A 102 -8.05 7.00 -9.04
N ILE A 103 -9.35 7.27 -9.11
CA ILE A 103 -10.06 8.25 -8.29
C ILE A 103 -11.15 7.51 -7.51
N ASP A 104 -11.31 7.85 -6.23
CA ASP A 104 -12.39 7.36 -5.39
C ASP A 104 -13.60 8.27 -5.46
N ILE A 105 -14.76 7.67 -5.71
CA ILE A 105 -16.06 8.33 -5.57
C ILE A 105 -16.73 7.78 -4.32
N ASN A 106 -16.94 8.67 -3.35
CA ASN A 106 -17.76 8.38 -2.17
C ASN A 106 -19.23 8.43 -2.58
N ASN A 107 -20.02 7.47 -2.10
CA ASN A 107 -21.47 7.50 -2.21
C ASN A 107 -22.06 8.43 -1.15
#